data_AF-A0A0C3DUV4-F1
#
_entry.id   AF-A0A0C3DUV4-F1
#
_cell.length_a   1.000
_cell.length_b   1.000
_cell.length_c   1.000
_cell.angle_alpha   90.00
_cell.angle_beta   90.00
_cell.angle_gamma   90.00
#
_symmetry.space_group_name_H-M   'P 1'
#
loop_
_entity.id
_entity.type
_entity.pdbx_description
1 polymer ?
#
loop_
_entity_poly.entity_id
_entity_poly.type
_entity_poly.pdbx_seq_one_letter_code
_entity_poly.pdbx_strand_id
1 'polypeptide(L)' 'ALENILYARAFNSEHQMELINECSLRFAEDKDFRLMIVDSIMALFRVDYSGRGELSERQQKV' A
#
# COMPACT_ATOMS: atom_id res chain seq x y z
N ALA A 1 -5.55 -23.38 -9.37
CA ALA A 1 -5.56 -22.04 -10.05
C ALA A 1 -5.70 -21.00 -8.96
N LEU A 2 -4.90 -19.92 -8.97
CA LEU A 2 -4.65 -18.93 -7.89
C LEU A 2 -3.43 -19.17 -6.99
N GLU A 3 -2.66 -20.24 -7.18
CA GLU A 3 -1.47 -20.53 -6.34
C GLU A 3 -0.36 -19.47 -6.44
N ASN A 4 -0.33 -18.71 -7.54
CA ASN A 4 0.69 -17.67 -7.78
C ASN A 4 0.21 -16.26 -7.42
N ILE A 5 -0.83 -16.13 -6.59
CA ILE A 5 -1.39 -14.84 -6.18
C ILE A 5 -1.30 -14.73 -4.66
N LEU A 6 -0.51 -13.76 -4.20
CA LEU A 6 -0.53 -13.32 -2.82
C LEU A 6 -1.53 -12.17 -2.67
N TYR A 7 -2.31 -12.20 -1.59
CA TYR A 7 -3.33 -11.20 -1.29
C TYR A 7 -3.20 -10.72 0.15
N ALA A 8 -3.27 -9.41 0.33
CA ALA A 8 -3.38 -8.76 1.63
C ALA A 8 -4.36 -7.58 1.54
N ARG A 9 -5.05 -7.30 2.64
CA ARG A 9 -5.99 -6.17 2.74
C ARG A 9 -5.48 -5.15 3.74
N ALA A 10 -5.22 -3.93 3.27
CA ALA A 10 -4.98 -2.80 4.14
C ALA A 10 -6.29 -2.30 4.75
N PHE A 11 -6.26 -1.93 6.04
CA PHE A 11 -7.43 -1.44 6.78
C PHE A 11 -7.37 0.06 7.08
N ASN A 12 -6.19 0.67 7.03
CA ASN A 12 -5.93 2.10 7.17
C ASN A 12 -4.63 2.48 6.42
N SER A 13 -4.34 3.78 6.31
CA SER A 13 -3.18 4.26 5.54
C SER A 13 -1.83 3.81 6.11
N GLU A 14 -1.71 3.64 7.42
CA GLU A 14 -0.49 3.14 8.07
C GLU A 14 -0.23 1.68 7.73
N HIS A 15 -1.22 0.80 7.91
CA HIS A 15 -1.15 -0.61 7.55
C HIS A 15 -0.91 -0.78 6.03
N GLN A 16 -1.44 0.11 5.18
CA GLN A 16 -1.12 0.11 3.76
C GLN A 16 0.39 0.31 3.51
N MET A 17 1.03 1.22 4.23
CA MET A 17 2.48 1.47 4.08
C MET A 17 3.33 0.31 4.60
N GLU A 18 2.95 -0.29 5.73
CA GLU A 18 3.62 -1.48 6.26
C GLU A 18 3.59 -2.65 5.26
N LEU A 19 2.41 -2.94 4.69
CA LEU A 19 2.25 -4.00 3.69
C LEU A 19 3.05 -3.72 2.42
N ILE A 20 3.08 -2.48 1.93
CA ILE A 20 3.85 -2.12 0.74
C ILE A 20 5.35 -2.34 0.98
N ASN A 21 5.86 -1.97 2.16
CA ASN A 21 7.27 -2.17 2.51
C ASN A 21 7.64 -3.65 2.56
N GLU A 22 6.83 -4.48 3.23
CA GLU A 22 7.04 -5.93 3.29
C GLU A 22 6.95 -6.58 1.90
N CYS A 23 5.91 -6.22 1.12
CA CYS A 23 5.75 -6.71 -0.25
C CYS A 23 6.92 -6.30 -1.13
N SER A 24 7.46 -5.09 -0.98
CA SER A 24 8.58 -4.59 -1.79
C SER A 24 9.87 -5.33 -1.49
N LEU A 25 10.14 -5.64 -0.22
CA LEU A 25 11.27 -6.48 0.19
C LEU A 25 11.15 -7.88 -0.44
N ARG A 26 9.98 -8.51 -0.30
CA ARG A 26 9.74 -9.84 -0.86
C ARG A 26 9.81 -9.85 -2.38
N PHE A 27 9.33 -8.82 -3.05
CA PHE A 27 9.41 -8.67 -4.50
C PHE A 27 10.87 -8.53 -4.99
N ALA A 28 11.74 -7.91 -4.19
CA ALA A 28 13.16 -7.75 -4.52
C ALA A 28 13.96 -9.03 -4.27
N GLU A 29 13.66 -9.77 -3.21
CA GLU A 29 14.34 -11.02 -2.84
C GLU A 29 13.89 -12.21 -3.68
N ASP A 30 12.58 -12.33 -3.89
CA ASP A 30 11.94 -13.47 -4.53
C ASP A 30 11.70 -13.17 -6.02
N LYS A 31 12.52 -13.78 -6.90
CA LYS A 31 12.58 -13.48 -8.34
C LYS A 31 11.38 -13.98 -9.14
N ASP A 32 10.44 -14.63 -8.47
CA ASP A 32 9.23 -15.18 -9.06
C ASP A 32 8.11 -14.14 -9.20
N PHE A 33 8.16 -13.05 -8.43
CA PHE A 33 7.20 -11.95 -8.58
C PHE A 33 7.53 -11.04 -9.75
N ARG A 34 6.50 -10.68 -10.52
CA ARG A 34 6.60 -9.82 -11.73
C ARG A 34 5.59 -8.68 -11.77
N LEU A 35 4.61 -8.67 -10.88
CA LEU A 35 3.55 -7.67 -10.82
C LEU A 35 3.10 -7.47 -9.36
N MET A 36 3.00 -6.21 -8.96
CA MET A 36 2.38 -5.79 -7.70
C MET A 36 1.21 -4.87 -8.05
N ILE A 37 0.03 -5.11 -7.47
CA ILE A 37 -1.17 -4.30 -7.69
C ILE A 37 -1.62 -3.73 -6.35
N VAL A 38 -1.80 -2.41 -6.31
CA VAL A 38 -2.48 -1.72 -5.22
C VAL A 38 -3.80 -1.18 -5.76
N ASP A 39 -4.91 -1.77 -5.34
CA ASP A 39 -6.23 -1.23 -5.71
C ASP A 39 -6.48 0.05 -4.92
N SER A 40 -6.70 1.14 -5.66
CA SER A 40 -7.14 2.42 -5.11
C SER A 40 -6.21 3.01 -4.04
N ILE A 41 -4.92 3.18 -4.39
CA ILE A 41 -3.83 3.64 -3.49
C ILE A 41 -4.14 4.87 -2.61
N MET A 42 -5.05 5.75 -3.06
CA MET A 42 -5.43 6.98 -2.33
C MET A 42 -6.66 6.83 -1.44
N ALA A 43 -7.36 5.68 -1.46
CA ALA A 43 -8.64 5.52 -0.78
C ALA A 43 -8.50 5.68 0.75
N LEU A 44 -7.55 4.97 1.36
CA LEU A 44 -7.32 5.03 2.81
C LEU A 44 -6.75 6.38 3.23
N PHE A 45 -5.82 6.95 2.46
CA PHE A 45 -5.28 8.29 2.74
C PHE A 45 -6.34 9.40 2.68
N ARG A 46 -7.36 9.31 1.82
CA ARG A 46 -8.44 10.31 1.81
C ARG A 46 -9.38 10.21 3.00
N VAL A 47 -9.52 9.02 3.58
CA VAL A 47 -10.32 8.81 4.79
C VAL A 47 -9.56 9.32 6.00
N ASP A 48 -8.27 8.95 6.11
CA ASP A 48 -7.44 9.31 7.26
C ASP A 48 -7.02 10.78 7.26
N TYR A 49 -6.96 11.43 6.08
CA TYR A 49 -6.56 12.83 5.91
C TYR A 49 -7.61 13.60 5.11
N SER A 50 -8.65 14.08 5.79
CA SER A 50 -9.82 14.70 5.16
C SER A 50 -9.84 16.24 5.23
N GLY A 51 -8.97 16.85 6.05
CA GLY A 51 -8.90 18.31 6.24
C GLY A 51 -7.88 19.05 5.36
N ARG A 52 -8.14 20.33 5.01
CA ARG A 52 -7.15 21.21 4.34
C ARG A 52 -5.88 21.43 5.17
N GLY A 53 -5.97 21.34 6.50
CA GLY A 53 -4.83 21.43 7.42
C GLY A 53 -3.94 20.18 7.45
N GLU A 54 -4.45 19.05 6.96
CA GLU A 54 -3.73 17.76 6.93
C GLU A 54 -3.17 17.45 5.53
N LEU A 55 -3.39 18.36 4.57
CA LEU A 55 -2.95 18.19 3.19
C LEU A 55 -1.42 18.08 3.09
N SER A 56 -0.69 18.87 3.90
CA SER A 56 0.77 18.84 3.96
C SER A 56 1.28 17.53 4.56
N GLU A 57 0.66 17.04 5.64
CA GLU A 57 1.03 15.76 6.26
C GLU A 57 0.76 14.58 5.32
N ARG A 58 -0.36 14.63 4.58
CA ARG A 58 -0.65 13.65 3.52
C ARG A 58 0.39 13.67 2.40
N GLN A 59 0.80 14.86 1.93
CA GLN A 59 1.81 14.97 0.87
C GLN A 59 3.21 14.57 1.32
N GLN A 60 3.53 14.65 2.61
CA GLN A 60 4.84 14.26 3.13
C GLN A 60 4.99 12.74 3.32
N LYS A 61 3.90 12.02 3.56
CA LYS A 61 3.91 10.57 3.74
C LYS A 61 3.87 9.76 2.43
N VAL A 62 3.55 10.41 1.31
CA VAL A 62 3.58 9.83 -0.04
C VAL A 62 4.92 10.15 -0.69
#